data_AF-A0A250KU21-F1
#
_entry.id   AF-A0A250KU21-F1
#
_cell.length_a   1.000
_cell.length_b   1.000
_cell.length_c   1.000
_cell.angle_alpha   90.00
_cell.angle_beta   90.00
_cell.angle_gamma   90.00
#
_symmetry.space_group_name_H-M   'P 1'
#
loop_
_entity.id
_entity.type
_entity.pdbx_description
1 polymer ?
#
loop_
_entity_poly.entity_id
_entity_poly.type
_entity_poly.pdbx_seq_one_letter_code
_entity_poly.pdbx_strand_id
1 'polypeptide(L)'
;METVGSSAQIIPFPDPKRWSAIAKIYIDYLTLGDPRAAFFYLEYQLTALNLKEVPTVLKREIEREYRKRGFRGPVYFGKPW
;
A
#
# COMPACT_ATOMS: atom_id res chain seq x y z
N MET A 1 0.31 0.15 -44.44
CA MET A 1 1.35 0.15 -43.40
C MET A 1 0.63 0.36 -42.08
N GLU A 2 0.65 -0.66 -41.24
CA GLU A 2 -0.31 -0.90 -40.16
C GLU A 2 -0.25 0.15 -39.04
N THR A 3 -1.42 0.62 -38.62
CA THR A 3 -1.62 1.40 -37.40
C THR A 3 -1.29 0.51 -36.21
N VAL A 4 -0.13 0.70 -35.60
CA VAL A 4 0.22 0.03 -34.35
C VAL A 4 -0.66 0.62 -33.25
N GLY A 5 -1.80 -0.03 -33.03
CA GLY A 5 -2.69 0.24 -31.92
C GLY A 5 -1.90 0.07 -30.64
N SER A 6 -1.72 1.18 -29.92
CA SER A 6 -1.24 1.17 -28.55
C SER A 6 -2.25 0.38 -27.73
N SER A 7 -2.02 -0.93 -27.59
CA SER A 7 -2.77 -1.79 -26.71
C SER A 7 -2.46 -1.31 -25.30
N ALA A 8 -3.32 -0.44 -24.77
CA ALA A 8 -3.29 -0.06 -23.36
C ALA A 8 -3.32 -1.35 -22.56
N GLN A 9 -2.16 -1.73 -22.04
CA GLN A 9 -2.00 -2.95 -21.27
C GLN A 9 -2.77 -2.70 -19.97
N ILE A 10 -3.97 -3.29 -19.88
CA ILE A 10 -4.79 -3.25 -18.67
C ILE A 10 -3.99 -4.01 -17.61
N ILE A 11 -3.23 -3.29 -16.80
CA ILE A 11 -2.61 -3.83 -15.62
C ILE A 11 -3.79 -4.23 -14.72
N PRO A 12 -3.98 -5.50 -14.36
CA PRO A 12 -5.05 -5.89 -13.46
C PRO A 12 -4.79 -5.15 -12.15
N PHE A 13 -5.59 -4.11 -11.90
CA PHE A 13 -5.54 -3.40 -10.64
C PHE A 13 -5.78 -4.45 -9.55
N PRO A 14 -4.87 -4.60 -8.58
CA PRO A 14 -5.02 -5.63 -7.56
C PRO A 14 -6.35 -5.44 -6.83
N ASP A 15 -7.00 -6.58 -6.58
CA ASP A 15 -8.32 -6.69 -5.95
C ASP A 15 -8.44 -5.76 -4.73
N PRO A 16 -9.53 -4.99 -4.56
CA PRO A 16 -9.79 -4.19 -3.37
C PRO A 16 -9.58 -4.92 -2.04
N LYS A 17 -9.86 -6.24 -1.99
CA LYS A 17 -9.61 -7.09 -0.83
C LYS A 17 -8.14 -7.18 -0.47
N ARG A 18 -7.25 -7.18 -1.48
CA ARG A 18 -5.80 -7.20 -1.29
C ARG A 18 -5.32 -5.93 -0.61
N TRP A 19 -5.85 -4.76 -0.98
CA TRP A 19 -5.48 -3.50 -0.33
C TRP A 19 -5.89 -3.45 1.14
N SER A 20 -7.09 -3.92 1.45
CA SER A 20 -7.54 -4.02 2.85
C SER A 20 -6.64 -4.96 3.66
N ALA A 21 -6.21 -6.09 3.08
CA ALA A 21 -5.29 -7.02 3.75
C ALA A 21 -3.90 -6.40 4.00
N ILE A 22 -3.34 -5.73 3.00
CA ILE A 22 -2.05 -5.05 3.13
C ILE A 22 -2.13 -3.96 4.20
N ALA A 23 -3.19 -3.16 4.19
CA ALA A 23 -3.40 -2.10 5.17
C ALA A 23 -3.48 -2.64 6.61
N LYS A 24 -4.22 -3.73 6.84
CA LYS A 24 -4.32 -4.36 8.17
C LYS A 24 -2.96 -4.79 8.70
N ILE A 25 -2.19 -5.53 7.90
CA ILE A 25 -0.87 -6.05 8.33
C ILE A 25 0.12 -4.90 8.55
N TYR A 26 0.12 -3.89 7.68
CA TYR A 26 0.95 -2.69 7.87
C TYR A 26 0.67 -2.03 9.23
N ILE A 27 -0.61 -1.86 9.57
CA ILE A 27 -1.04 -1.27 10.83
C ILE A 27 -0.76 -2.21 12.02
N ASP A 28 -0.85 -3.52 11.84
CA ASP A 28 -0.50 -4.48 12.89
C ASP A 28 0.98 -4.31 13.28
N TYR A 29 1.90 -4.22 12.32
CA TYR A 29 3.31 -3.94 12.62
C TYR A 29 3.51 -2.60 13.35
N LEU A 30 2.78 -1.54 12.95
CA LEU A 30 2.83 -0.27 13.67
C LEU A 30 2.31 -0.40 15.12
N THR A 31 1.22 -1.15 15.34
CA THR A 31 0.65 -1.35 16.68
C THR A 31 1.54 -2.18 17.59
N LEU A 32 2.33 -3.09 17.03
CA LEU A 32 3.31 -3.90 17.76
C LEU A 32 4.56 -3.10 18.16
N GLY A 33 4.66 -1.83 17.77
CA GLY A 33 5.80 -0.97 18.06
C GLY A 33 7.00 -1.23 17.16
N ASP A 34 6.83 -1.94 16.04
CA ASP A 34 7.88 -2.16 15.03
C ASP A 34 7.57 -1.38 13.73
N PRO A 35 7.85 -0.06 13.72
CA PRO A 35 7.65 0.74 12.53
C PRO A 35 8.56 0.29 11.39
N ARG A 36 9.76 -0.24 11.68
CA ARG A 36 10.69 -0.71 10.63
C ARG A 36 10.08 -1.87 9.86
N ALA A 37 9.55 -2.87 10.57
CA ALA A 37 8.87 -4.00 9.95
C ALA A 37 7.66 -3.54 9.12
N ALA A 38 6.90 -2.54 9.57
CA ALA A 38 5.80 -1.99 8.79
C ALA A 38 6.28 -1.43 7.44
N PHE A 39 7.36 -0.63 7.44
CA PHE A 39 7.92 -0.07 6.20
C PHE A 39 8.50 -1.13 5.28
N PHE A 40 9.28 -2.10 5.81
CA PHE A 40 9.82 -3.19 5.00
C PHE A 40 8.71 -4.06 4.40
N TYR A 41 7.66 -4.35 5.17
CA TYR A 41 6.49 -5.05 4.67
C TYR A 41 5.80 -4.29 3.53
N LEU A 42 5.61 -2.98 3.70
CA LEU A 42 5.00 -2.14 2.66
C LEU A 42 5.86 -2.11 1.39
N GLU A 43 7.17 -1.89 1.52
CA GLU A 43 8.11 -1.93 0.39
C GLU A 43 8.07 -3.28 -0.33
N TYR A 44 8.11 -4.39 0.42
CA TYR A 44 8.02 -5.73 -0.14
C TYR A 44 6.73 -5.94 -0.95
N GLN A 45 5.58 -5.51 -0.43
CA GLN A 45 4.30 -5.63 -1.14
C GLN A 45 4.28 -4.77 -2.42
N LEU A 46 4.86 -3.57 -2.40
CA LEU A 46 4.97 -2.73 -3.58
C LEU A 46 5.87 -3.39 -4.64
N THR A 47 7.03 -3.92 -4.25
CA THR A 47 7.92 -4.67 -5.16
C THR A 47 7.24 -5.90 -5.75
N ALA A 48 6.52 -6.68 -4.93
CA ALA A 48 5.78 -7.87 -5.39
C ALA A 48 4.65 -7.53 -6.38
N LEU A 49 4.12 -6.31 -6.32
CA LEU A 49 3.11 -5.78 -7.22
C LEU A 49 3.69 -4.97 -8.39
N ASN A 50 5.02 -4.87 -8.49
CA ASN A 50 5.73 -4.04 -9.46
C ASN A 50 5.31 -2.55 -9.42
N LEU A 51 5.11 -2.03 -8.21
CA LEU A 51 4.73 -0.65 -7.93
C LEU A 51 5.92 0.12 -7.36
N LYS A 52 6.17 1.33 -7.89
CA LYS A 52 7.24 2.20 -7.42
C LYS A 52 6.85 3.06 -6.22
N GLU A 53 5.56 3.28 -6.03
CA GLU A 53 5.01 4.13 -4.98
C GLU A 53 3.71 3.54 -4.41
N VAL A 54 3.34 3.97 -3.22
CA VAL A 54 2.09 3.54 -2.57
C VAL A 54 0.89 4.12 -3.34
N PRO A 55 0.02 3.29 -3.94
CA PRO A 55 -1.13 3.79 -4.67
C PRO A 55 -2.11 4.53 -3.76
N THR A 56 -2.82 5.52 -4.31
CA THR A 56 -3.81 6.31 -3.56
C THR A 56 -4.87 5.45 -2.86
N VAL A 57 -5.31 4.36 -3.50
CA VAL A 57 -6.27 3.43 -2.91
C VAL A 57 -5.69 2.75 -1.67
N LEU A 58 -4.45 2.26 -1.74
CA LEU A 58 -3.76 1.67 -0.59
C LEU A 58 -3.52 2.69 0.53
N LYS A 59 -3.13 3.93 0.21
CA LYS A 59 -3.00 5.00 1.20
C LYS A 59 -4.31 5.21 1.97
N ARG A 60 -5.44 5.32 1.27
CA ARG A 60 -6.77 5.47 1.90
C ARG A 60 -7.14 4.29 2.79
N GLU A 61 -6.83 3.07 2.35
CA GLU A 61 -7.08 1.86 3.14
C GLU A 61 -6.25 1.83 4.43
N ILE A 62 -4.96 2.20 4.34
CA ILE A 62 -4.06 2.33 5.49
C ILE A 62 -4.57 3.41 6.45
N GLU A 63 -4.92 4.59 5.96
CA GLU A 63 -5.48 5.67 6.79
C GLU A 63 -6.78 5.27 7.48
N ARG A 64 -7.65 4.53 6.77
CA ARG A 64 -8.91 4.03 7.34
C ARG A 64 -8.65 3.05 8.47
N GLU A 65 -7.75 2.07 8.29
CA GLU A 65 -7.40 1.12 9.35
C GLU A 65 -6.68 1.80 10.52
N TYR A 66 -5.81 2.78 10.26
CA TYR A 66 -5.15 3.58 11.29
C TYR A 66 -6.17 4.32 12.18
N ARG A 67 -7.13 5.03 11.58
CA ARG A 67 -8.20 5.71 12.31
C ARG A 67 -9.10 4.73 13.05
N LYS A 68 -9.44 3.60 12.43
CA LYS A 68 -10.28 2.55 13.03
C LYS A 68 -9.66 1.97 14.30
N ARG A 69 -8.33 1.86 14.36
CA ARG A 69 -7.58 1.41 15.54
C ARG A 69 -7.44 2.49 16.63
N GLY A 70 -7.97 3.69 16.41
CA GLY A 70 -8.00 4.78 17.40
C GLY A 70 -6.77 5.67 17.41
N PHE A 71 -5.83 5.50 16.46
CA PHE A 71 -4.68 6.39 16.36
C PHE A 71 -5.10 7.80 15.94
N ARG A 72 -4.40 8.80 16.50
CA ARG A 72 -4.59 10.22 16.18
C ARG A 72 -3.38 10.73 15.38
N GLY A 73 -3.63 11.61 14.42
CA GLY A 73 -2.57 12.21 13.59
C GLY A 73 -2.40 11.58 12.21
N PRO A 74 -1.43 12.07 11.42
CA PRO A 74 -1.16 11.56 10.07
C PRO A 74 -0.49 10.18 10.11
N VAL A 75 -0.73 9.38 9.07
CA VAL A 75 0.05 8.16 8.84
C VAL A 75 1.36 8.53 8.15
N TYR A 76 2.47 8.02 8.67
CA TYR A 76 3.77 8.14 8.03
C TYR A 76 3.99 6.94 7.10
N PHE A 77 4.37 7.22 5.85
CA PHE A 77 4.64 6.22 4.82
C PHE A 77 6.14 6.16 4.43
N GLY A 78 6.96 7.05 4.99
CA GLY A 78 8.39 7.12 4.75
C GLY A 78 9.20 6.51 5.89
N LYS A 79 10.43 6.08 5.57
CA LYS A 79 11.38 5.54 6.57
C LYS A 79 11.65 6.62 7.64
N PRO A 80 11.41 6.35 8.93
CA PRO A 80 11.60 7.32 9.99
C PRO A 80 13.08 7.45 10.44
N TRP A 81 14.04 6.96 9.66
CA TRP A 81 15.47 6.94 9.99
C TRP A 81 16.30 7.51 8.85
#